data_AF-A0A7Y2EAI4-F1
#
_entry.id   AF-A0A7Y2EAI4-F1
#
_cell.length_a   1.000
_cell.length_b   1.000
_cell.length_c   1.000
_cell.angle_alpha   90.00
_cell.angle_beta   90.00
_cell.angle_gamma   90.00
#
_symmetry.space_group_name_H-M   'P 1'
#
loop_
_entity.id
_entity.type
_entity.pdbx_description
1 polymer ?
#
loop_
_entity_poly.entity_id
_entity_poly.type
_entity_poly.pdbx_seq_one_letter_code
_entity_poly.pdbx_strand_id
1 'polypeptide(L)'
;MAKTRESLAGQKASAGKTALIVMAILAVITLWACSDPAANKSSSGNAAATNSGPVSALNTGKMAIETVRVNPGLAEFGAEVFKKRACGTCHAVGQRKQGPDLSGVASRRTEKWLHKQITDPEWMLKNDPIARELMAEYALQMSNQQVPEQEVKALIHYFVQESSGK
;
A
#
# COMPACT_ATOMS: atom_id res chain seq x y z
N MET A 1 17.43 -68.66 21.19
CA MET A 1 16.46 -69.22 20.21
C MET A 1 15.10 -68.59 20.48
N ALA A 2 14.27 -68.41 19.44
CA ALA A 2 12.97 -67.72 19.41
C ALA A 2 13.09 -66.17 19.36
N LYS A 3 12.35 -65.40 18.54
CA LYS A 3 11.37 -65.65 17.48
C LYS A 3 11.13 -64.30 16.76
N THR A 4 11.07 -64.33 15.42
CA THR A 4 10.37 -63.44 14.45
C THR A 4 9.82 -62.08 14.96
N ARG A 5 10.24 -60.90 14.46
CA ARG A 5 9.86 -60.25 13.18
C ARG A 5 8.36 -60.24 12.87
N GLU A 6 7.70 -59.10 13.16
CA GLU A 6 6.43 -58.62 12.59
C GLU A 6 6.71 -57.20 12.04
N SER A 7 6.54 -56.87 10.77
CA SER A 7 5.34 -56.78 9.90
C SER A 7 4.75 -55.35 9.88
N LEU A 8 4.04 -55.03 8.79
CA LEU A 8 3.55 -53.74 8.26
C LEU A 8 4.59 -52.95 7.43
N ALA A 9 4.66 -53.05 6.09
CA ALA A 9 3.65 -52.78 5.05
C ALA A 9 3.11 -51.34 5.12
N GLY A 10 3.12 -50.50 4.08
CA GLY A 10 3.59 -50.67 2.71
C GLY A 10 3.40 -49.34 1.96
N GLN A 11 4.44 -48.88 1.28
CA GLN A 11 4.40 -47.75 0.36
C GLN A 11 4.45 -48.34 -1.07
N LYS A 12 3.40 -48.11 -1.87
CA LYS A 12 3.43 -48.42 -3.30
C LYS A 12 3.17 -47.14 -4.10
N ALA A 13 4.25 -46.59 -4.62
CA ALA A 13 4.24 -45.69 -5.77
C ALA A 13 4.07 -46.55 -7.04
N SER A 14 3.15 -46.16 -7.92
CA SER A 14 2.99 -46.77 -9.24
C SER A 14 3.41 -45.76 -10.30
N ALA A 15 4.56 -46.03 -10.91
CA ALA A 15 5.00 -45.40 -12.15
C ALA A 15 4.50 -46.25 -13.33
N GLY A 16 3.84 -45.62 -14.30
CA GLY A 16 3.44 -46.24 -15.56
C GLY A 16 3.83 -45.35 -16.73
N LYS A 17 4.91 -45.72 -17.41
CA LYS A 17 5.42 -45.13 -18.66
C LYS A 17 4.63 -45.70 -19.83
N THR A 18 4.10 -44.87 -20.73
CA THR A 18 3.91 -45.24 -22.15
C THR A 18 4.16 -44.02 -23.02
N ALA A 19 5.17 -44.17 -23.87
CA ALA A 19 5.68 -43.17 -24.79
C ALA A 19 5.11 -43.39 -26.21
N LEU A 20 5.29 -42.37 -27.08
CA LEU A 20 5.28 -42.40 -28.56
C LEU A 20 3.88 -42.46 -29.21
N ILE A 21 3.47 -41.51 -30.07
CA ILE A 21 3.62 -41.46 -31.55
C ILE A 21 3.15 -40.03 -31.97
N VAL A 22 3.98 -39.09 -32.45
CA VAL A 22 4.50 -38.81 -33.82
C VAL A 22 3.44 -38.57 -34.92
N MET A 23 3.23 -37.28 -35.22
CA MET A 23 3.08 -36.58 -36.53
C MET A 23 1.82 -36.71 -37.43
N ALA A 24 1.45 -35.51 -37.97
CA ALA A 24 0.85 -35.19 -39.29
C ALA A 24 -0.70 -35.14 -39.39
N ILE A 25 -1.40 -34.23 -40.09
CA ILE A 25 -1.09 -33.09 -41.02
C ILE A 25 -2.46 -32.40 -41.43
N LEU A 26 -2.43 -31.10 -41.77
CA LEU A 26 -3.35 -30.26 -42.60
C LEU A 26 -4.82 -30.03 -42.14
N ALA A 27 -5.19 -28.82 -41.71
CA ALA A 27 -5.60 -27.62 -42.49
C ALA A 27 -7.07 -27.63 -42.97
N VAL A 28 -7.89 -26.68 -42.50
CA VAL A 28 -8.76 -25.77 -43.30
C VAL A 28 -9.47 -24.77 -42.38
N ILE A 29 -9.31 -23.52 -42.79
CA ILE A 29 -9.90 -22.24 -42.39
C ILE A 29 -11.42 -22.28 -42.21
N THR A 30 -11.93 -21.69 -41.12
CA THR A 30 -13.17 -20.89 -41.17
C THR A 30 -13.03 -19.62 -40.34
N LEU A 31 -13.34 -18.50 -41.00
CA LEU A 31 -13.30 -17.16 -40.46
C LEU A 31 -14.40 -16.95 -39.41
N TRP A 32 -14.05 -16.42 -38.25
CA TRP A 32 -14.96 -15.62 -37.44
C TRP A 32 -14.28 -14.29 -37.11
N ALA A 33 -14.55 -13.32 -37.97
CA ALA A 33 -14.32 -11.92 -37.70
C ALA A 33 -15.49 -11.41 -36.85
N CYS A 34 -15.23 -11.09 -35.59
CA CYS A 34 -16.03 -10.11 -34.86
C CYS A 34 -15.13 -8.91 -34.60
N SER A 35 -15.52 -7.81 -35.22
CA SER A 35 -14.99 -6.47 -35.03
C SER A 35 -15.47 -5.95 -33.68
N ASP A 36 -14.56 -5.70 -32.74
CA ASP A 36 -14.81 -4.86 -31.57
C ASP A 36 -13.94 -3.58 -31.64
N PRO A 37 -14.56 -2.39 -31.50
CA PRO A 37 -13.86 -1.11 -31.54
C PRO A 37 -13.12 -0.84 -30.23
N ALA A 38 -12.05 -0.04 -30.32
CA ALA A 38 -11.33 0.58 -29.21
C ALA A 38 -10.44 -0.34 -28.36
N ALA A 39 -9.31 -0.75 -28.94
CA ALA A 39 -8.10 -0.98 -28.18
C ALA A 39 -7.69 0.35 -27.51
N ASN A 40 -8.02 0.51 -26.23
CA ASN A 40 -7.49 1.58 -25.41
C ASN A 40 -5.99 1.37 -25.21
N LYS A 41 -5.18 2.09 -25.98
CA LYS A 41 -3.78 2.33 -25.60
C LYS A 41 -3.77 3.15 -24.31
N SER A 42 -3.93 2.48 -23.17
CA SER A 42 -3.50 3.03 -21.89
C SER A 42 -1.98 2.99 -21.90
N SER A 43 -1.40 4.05 -22.47
CA SER A 43 -0.01 4.39 -22.26
C SER A 43 0.20 4.51 -20.75
N SER A 44 0.76 3.46 -20.15
CA SER A 44 1.38 3.54 -18.84
C SER A 44 2.65 4.37 -18.99
N GLY A 45 2.46 5.68 -19.14
CA GLY A 45 3.50 6.65 -18.90
C GLY A 45 3.74 6.70 -17.40
N ASN A 46 4.77 6.00 -16.93
CA ASN A 46 5.41 6.39 -15.68
C ASN A 46 6.08 7.75 -15.90
N ALA A 47 5.28 8.80 -15.88
CA ALA A 47 5.77 10.12 -15.54
C ALA A 47 6.09 10.06 -14.05
N ALA A 48 7.38 10.01 -13.73
CA ALA A 48 7.87 10.34 -12.41
C ALA A 48 7.23 11.69 -12.04
N ALA A 49 6.26 11.66 -11.14
CA ALA A 49 5.54 12.84 -10.71
C ALA A 49 6.55 13.77 -10.03
N THR A 50 6.98 14.79 -10.76
CA THR A 50 7.68 15.94 -10.20
C THR A 50 6.66 16.72 -9.38
N ASN A 51 6.42 16.23 -8.16
CA ASN A 51 5.51 16.80 -7.19
C ASN A 51 6.12 18.08 -6.60
N SER A 52 6.22 19.13 -7.42
CA SER A 52 6.71 20.47 -7.08
C SER A 52 5.59 21.51 -7.08
N GLY A 53 4.33 21.09 -6.91
CA GLY A 53 3.21 22.00 -6.74
C GLY A 53 3.44 22.95 -5.53
N PRO A 54 2.79 24.12 -5.52
CA PRO A 54 2.98 25.08 -4.44
C PRO A 54 2.58 24.49 -3.09
N VAL A 55 3.44 24.61 -2.07
CA VAL A 55 3.19 24.10 -0.71
C VAL A 55 1.90 24.64 -0.09
N SER A 56 1.47 25.84 -0.50
CA SER A 56 0.18 26.40 -0.11
C SER A 56 -0.97 25.49 -0.49
N ALA A 57 -0.92 24.83 -1.66
CA ALA A 57 -1.96 23.91 -2.11
C ALA A 57 -2.09 22.64 -1.24
N LEU A 58 -1.03 22.26 -0.52
CA LEU A 58 -1.07 21.15 0.45
C LEU A 58 -1.76 21.58 1.75
N ASN A 59 -1.66 22.86 2.11
CA ASN A 59 -2.20 23.40 3.36
C ASN A 59 -3.56 24.10 3.18
N THR A 60 -3.98 24.38 1.95
CA THR A 60 -5.28 25.01 1.65
C THR A 60 -6.40 23.98 1.59
N GLY A 61 -7.41 24.20 2.41
CA GLY A 61 -8.60 23.39 2.57
C GLY A 61 -9.13 23.63 3.97
N LYS A 62 -10.44 23.49 4.21
CA LYS A 62 -10.95 23.42 5.59
C LYS A 62 -10.08 22.37 6.31
N MET A 63 -9.51 22.72 7.46
CA MET A 63 -8.50 21.94 8.19
C MET A 63 -8.85 20.47 8.43
N ALA A 64 -10.11 20.10 8.25
CA ALA A 64 -10.59 18.75 8.32
C ALA A 64 -10.54 18.08 6.95
N ILE A 65 -10.09 16.84 6.96
CA ILE A 65 -10.53 15.80 6.04
C ILE A 65 -12.06 15.54 6.24
N GLU A 66 -12.88 16.60 6.28
CA GLU A 66 -14.34 16.55 6.38
C GLU A 66 -14.94 15.95 5.09
N THR A 67 -14.15 15.93 4.01
CA THR A 67 -14.57 15.40 2.70
C THR A 67 -14.21 13.94 2.45
N VAL A 68 -13.26 13.34 3.18
CA VAL A 68 -13.00 11.90 3.01
C VAL A 68 -14.00 11.14 3.86
N ARG A 69 -15.03 10.62 3.21
CA ARG A 69 -15.88 9.61 3.82
C ARG A 69 -15.02 8.39 4.13
N VAL A 70 -14.89 8.06 5.42
CA VAL A 70 -14.11 6.90 5.84
C VAL A 70 -14.69 5.63 5.22
N ASN A 71 -13.81 4.81 4.63
CA ASN A 71 -14.12 3.44 4.25
C ASN A 71 -13.58 2.53 5.36
N PRO A 72 -14.45 1.82 6.11
CA PRO A 72 -14.02 1.00 7.24
C PRO A 72 -13.01 -0.09 6.87
N GLY A 73 -13.18 -0.75 5.72
CA GLY A 73 -12.26 -1.79 5.26
C GLY A 73 -10.87 -1.24 4.92
N LEU A 74 -10.79 -0.04 4.33
CA LEU A 74 -9.51 0.63 4.12
C LEU A 74 -8.88 1.13 5.42
N ALA A 75 -9.69 1.57 6.39
CA ALA A 75 -9.19 1.98 7.69
C ALA A 75 -8.63 0.79 8.49
N GLU A 76 -9.29 -0.37 8.46
CA GLU A 76 -8.81 -1.60 9.06
C GLU A 76 -7.50 -2.05 8.42
N PHE A 77 -7.43 -2.10 7.08
CA PHE A 77 -6.20 -2.40 6.36
C PHE A 77 -5.09 -1.36 6.67
N GLY A 78 -5.45 -0.08 6.80
CA GLY A 78 -4.51 0.98 7.21
C GLY A 78 -3.93 0.75 8.61
N ALA A 79 -4.72 0.26 9.56
CA ALA A 79 -4.25 -0.11 10.88
C ALA A 79 -3.26 -1.29 10.83
N GLU A 80 -3.47 -2.26 9.94
CA GLU A 80 -2.52 -3.35 9.70
C GLU A 80 -1.22 -2.84 9.09
N VAL A 81 -1.30 -1.98 8.07
CA VAL A 81 -0.14 -1.32 7.44
C VAL A 81 0.67 -0.56 8.49
N PHE A 82 0.01 0.22 9.35
CA PHE A 82 0.64 1.00 10.41
C PHE A 82 1.49 0.11 11.34
N LYS A 83 0.97 -1.06 11.71
CA LYS A 83 1.70 -2.06 12.50
C LYS A 83 2.84 -2.69 11.71
N LYS A 84 2.54 -3.19 10.50
CA LYS A 84 3.49 -3.94 9.65
C LYS A 84 4.70 -3.10 9.24
N ARG A 85 4.51 -1.80 8.99
CA ARG A 85 5.58 -0.86 8.63
C ARG A 85 6.23 -0.18 9.82
N ALA A 86 5.95 -0.66 11.04
CA ALA A 86 6.54 -0.14 12.27
C ALA A 86 6.36 1.38 12.48
N CYS A 87 5.27 1.97 11.96
CA CYS A 87 4.95 3.38 12.19
C CYS A 87 4.78 3.66 13.69
N GLY A 88 4.33 2.64 14.43
CA GLY A 88 4.19 2.65 15.89
C GLY A 88 5.49 2.79 16.68
N THR A 89 6.66 2.65 16.06
CA THR A 89 7.95 2.89 16.73
C THR A 89 8.11 4.36 17.06
N CYS A 90 7.82 5.24 16.09
CA CYS A 90 7.98 6.68 16.24
C CYS A 90 6.68 7.39 16.60
N HIS A 91 5.52 6.84 16.23
CA HIS A 91 4.22 7.47 16.42
C HIS A 91 3.27 6.64 17.29
N ALA A 92 2.25 7.31 17.82
CA ALA A 92 1.11 6.69 18.46
C ALA A 92 -0.14 7.52 18.19
N VAL A 93 -1.31 6.95 18.48
CA VAL A 93 -2.57 7.66 18.53
C VAL A 93 -2.92 7.90 20.01
N GLY A 94 -2.87 9.15 20.43
CA GLY A 94 -3.17 9.61 21.79
C GLY A 94 -1.94 9.80 22.69
N GLN A 95 -0.73 9.69 22.14
CA GLN A 95 0.50 9.83 22.92
C GLN A 95 1.66 10.37 22.07
N ARG A 96 2.45 11.28 22.65
CA ARG A 96 3.74 11.71 22.09
C ARG A 96 4.79 10.59 22.20
N LYS A 97 5.57 10.37 21.14
CA LYS A 97 6.74 9.47 21.12
C LYS A 97 7.95 10.23 20.56
N GLN A 98 8.82 9.56 19.79
CA GLN A 98 9.90 10.22 19.07
C GLN A 98 9.37 11.13 17.95
N GLY A 99 8.19 10.80 17.39
CA GLY A 99 7.42 11.66 16.51
C GLY A 99 6.14 12.20 17.16
N PRO A 100 5.43 13.12 16.47
CA PRO A 100 4.19 13.70 16.95
C PRO A 100 3.07 12.69 17.17
N ASP A 101 2.17 13.04 18.08
CA ASP A 101 0.90 12.32 18.27
C ASP A 101 0.03 12.44 17.01
N LEU A 102 -0.48 11.29 16.55
CA LEU A 102 -1.36 11.19 15.39
C LEU A 102 -2.84 11.28 15.75
N SER A 103 -3.21 11.38 17.04
CA SER A 103 -4.60 11.65 17.41
C SER A 103 -5.08 12.94 16.76
N GLY A 104 -6.26 12.92 16.13
CA GLY A 104 -6.83 14.11 15.48
C GLY A 104 -6.00 14.66 14.29
N VAL A 105 -5.02 13.93 13.77
CA VAL A 105 -4.13 14.45 12.71
C VAL A 105 -4.90 14.80 11.44
N ALA A 106 -5.96 14.05 11.12
CA ALA A 106 -6.82 14.32 9.97
C ALA A 106 -7.77 15.53 10.19
N SER A 107 -7.90 16.03 11.42
CA SER A 107 -8.57 17.28 11.74
C SER A 107 -7.60 18.48 11.67
N ARG A 108 -6.29 18.23 11.64
CA ARG A 108 -5.23 19.25 11.61
C ARG A 108 -4.56 19.40 10.25
N ARG A 109 -4.63 18.38 9.38
CA ARG A 109 -3.88 18.31 8.13
C ARG A 109 -4.76 17.79 7.01
N THR A 110 -4.55 18.30 5.81
CA THR A 110 -5.27 17.84 4.62
C THR A 110 -4.79 16.44 4.21
N GLU A 111 -5.62 15.72 3.45
CA GLU A 111 -5.23 14.46 2.82
C GLU A 111 -3.96 14.60 1.97
N LYS A 112 -3.86 15.68 1.18
CA LYS A 112 -2.71 15.94 0.31
C LYS A 112 -1.42 16.14 1.12
N TRP A 113 -1.52 16.85 2.25
CA TRP A 113 -0.39 17.04 3.14
C TRP A 113 0.05 15.71 3.77
N LEU A 114 -0.88 14.90 4.30
CA LEU A 114 -0.58 13.59 4.87
C LEU A 114 0.06 12.67 3.83
N HIS A 115 -0.53 12.61 2.63
CA HIS A 115 -0.01 11.82 1.52
C HIS A 115 1.42 12.19 1.17
N LYS A 116 1.69 13.49 0.97
CA LYS A 116 3.03 13.99 0.65
C LYS A 116 4.02 13.78 1.80
N GLN A 117 3.59 13.93 3.05
CA GLN A 117 4.43 13.68 4.22
C GLN A 117 4.81 12.20 4.38
N ILE A 118 3.94 11.28 3.98
CA ILE A 118 4.24 9.83 4.01
C ILE A 118 5.14 9.42 2.84
N THR A 119 4.91 10.00 1.65
CA THR A 119 5.56 9.58 0.40
C THR A 119 6.87 10.32 0.11
N ASP A 120 7.06 11.52 0.63
CA ASP A 120 8.21 12.39 0.36
C ASP A 120 8.49 13.36 1.53
N PRO A 121 8.81 12.84 2.73
CA PRO A 121 9.06 13.64 3.91
C PRO A 121 10.27 14.58 3.78
N GLU A 122 11.28 14.23 2.97
CA GLU A 122 12.45 15.06 2.69
C GLU A 122 12.08 16.32 1.90
N TRP A 123 11.21 16.18 0.89
CA TRP A 123 10.69 17.34 0.17
C TRP A 123 9.83 18.21 1.09
N MET A 124 8.99 17.60 1.94
CA MET A 124 8.19 18.33 2.91
C MET A 124 9.07 19.16 3.83
N LEU A 125 10.13 18.57 4.40
CA LEU A 125 11.05 19.30 5.27
C LEU A 125 11.69 20.51 4.58
N LYS A 126 12.04 20.40 3.30
CA LYS A 126 12.64 21.51 2.54
C LYS A 126 11.64 22.61 2.23
N ASN A 127 10.42 22.26 1.86
CA ASN A 127 9.50 23.20 1.23
C ASN A 127 8.37 23.65 2.17
N ASP A 128 7.85 22.77 3.02
CA ASP A 128 6.68 23.03 3.85
C ASP A 128 7.05 23.62 5.23
N PRO A 129 6.48 24.78 5.63
CA PRO A 129 6.78 25.40 6.91
C PRO A 129 6.35 24.57 8.12
N ILE A 130 5.26 23.81 8.01
CA ILE A 130 4.77 22.96 9.11
C ILE A 130 5.73 21.79 9.33
N ALA A 131 6.23 21.17 8.27
CA ALA A 131 7.24 20.12 8.39
C ALA A 131 8.54 20.63 9.04
N ARG A 132 8.94 21.87 8.77
CA ARG A 132 10.09 22.51 9.45
C ARG A 132 9.84 22.79 10.92
N GLU A 133 8.64 23.23 11.28
CA GLU A 133 8.24 23.44 12.67
C GLU A 133 8.27 22.11 13.44
N LEU A 134 7.71 21.05 12.87
CA LEU A 134 7.77 19.71 13.44
C LEU A 134 9.22 19.23 13.58
N MET A 135 10.11 19.53 12.63
CA MET A 135 11.52 19.20 12.77
C MET A 135 12.17 19.93 13.95
N ALA A 136 11.87 21.22 14.13
CA ALA A 136 12.40 22.00 15.23
C ALA A 136 11.93 21.48 16.60
N GLU A 137 10.70 20.98 16.68
CA GLU A 137 10.11 20.46 17.93
C GLU A 137 10.54 19.02 18.27
N TYR A 138 10.65 18.15 17.26
CA TYR A 138 10.90 16.71 17.47
C TYR A 138 12.36 16.30 17.23
N ALA A 139 13.16 17.13 16.55
CA ALA A 139 14.57 16.88 16.22
C ALA A 139 14.83 15.51 15.57
N LEU A 140 13.81 14.91 14.94
CA LEU A 140 13.88 13.62 14.29
C LEU A 140 13.25 13.72 12.90
N GLN A 141 14.06 13.43 11.88
CA GLN A 141 13.58 13.39 10.51
C GLN A 141 12.85 12.08 10.22
N MET A 142 11.59 12.20 9.78
CA MET A 142 10.89 11.08 9.15
C MET A 142 11.58 10.76 7.82
N SER A 143 12.15 9.57 7.70
CA SER A 143 12.73 9.05 6.46
C SER A 143 11.64 8.59 5.49
N ASN A 144 11.90 8.63 4.18
CA ASN A 144 11.04 7.98 3.19
C ASN A 144 11.06 6.44 3.34
N GLN A 145 9.92 5.87 3.76
CA GLN A 145 9.72 4.43 3.95
C GLN A 145 9.21 3.70 2.69
N GLN A 146 9.16 4.40 1.54
CA GLN A 146 8.75 3.85 0.23
C GLN A 146 7.40 3.14 0.30
N VAL A 147 6.43 3.79 0.97
CA VAL A 147 5.09 3.25 1.17
C VAL A 147 4.33 3.27 -0.17
N PRO A 148 3.83 2.12 -0.67
CA PRO A 148 3.06 2.07 -1.91
C PRO A 148 1.76 2.87 -1.80
N GLU A 149 1.32 3.45 -2.91
CA GLU A 149 0.15 4.34 -2.98
C GLU A 149 -1.11 3.77 -2.31
N GLN A 150 -1.41 2.48 -2.53
CA GLN A 150 -2.57 1.81 -1.94
C GLN A 150 -2.50 1.74 -0.41
N GLU A 151 -1.29 1.54 0.13
CA GLU A 151 -1.04 1.51 1.56
C GLU A 151 -1.07 2.92 2.17
N VAL A 152 -0.58 3.93 1.44
CA VAL A 152 -0.71 5.35 1.84
C VAL A 152 -2.18 5.73 1.95
N LYS A 153 -2.99 5.38 0.95
CA LYS A 153 -4.44 5.60 0.98
C LYS A 153 -5.10 4.93 2.18
N ALA A 154 -4.75 3.67 2.46
CA ALA A 154 -5.26 2.94 3.62
C ALA A 154 -4.87 3.61 4.94
N LEU A 155 -3.61 4.03 5.09
CA LEU A 155 -3.12 4.77 6.26
C LEU A 155 -3.90 6.08 6.48
N ILE A 156 -4.19 6.82 5.41
CA ILE A 156 -4.99 8.05 5.50
C ILE A 156 -6.40 7.73 6.01
N HIS A 157 -7.07 6.70 5.47
CA HIS A 157 -8.38 6.28 5.99
C HIS A 157 -8.33 5.88 7.46
N TYR A 158 -7.27 5.19 7.88
CA TYR A 158 -7.03 4.87 9.29
C TYR A 158 -6.90 6.15 10.14
N PHE A 159 -6.08 7.12 9.73
CA PHE A 159 -5.92 8.38 10.46
C PHE A 159 -7.19 9.21 10.54
N VAL A 160 -8.02 9.20 9.50
CA VAL A 160 -9.33 9.87 9.51
C VAL A 160 -10.28 9.18 10.49
N GLN A 161 -10.30 7.84 10.52
CA GLN A 161 -11.09 7.06 11.49
C GLN A 161 -10.66 7.39 12.93
N GLU A 162 -9.35 7.43 13.21
CA GLU A 162 -8.80 7.75 14.54
C GLU A 162 -8.97 9.23 14.96
N SER A 163 -9.25 10.10 13.99
CA SER A 163 -9.53 11.52 14.23
C SER A 163 -11.03 11.82 14.34
N SER A 164 -11.89 10.90 13.92
CA SER A 164 -13.35 11.08 13.94
C SER A 164 -13.85 11.08 15.39
N GLY A 165 -14.37 12.21 15.86
CA GLY A 165 -14.91 12.37 17.22
C GLY A 165 -13.92 12.93 18.25
N LYS A 166 -12.78 13.47 17.81
CA LYS A 166 -11.81 14.23 18.62
C LYS A 166 -11.58 15.62 18.02
#